data_AF-A0A2Y9MNK3-F1
#
_entry.id   AF-A0A2Y9MNK3-F1
#
_cell.length_a   1.000
_cell.length_b   1.000
_cell.length_c   1.000
_cell.angle_alpha   90.00
_cell.angle_beta   90.00
_cell.angle_gamma   90.00
#
_symmetry.space_group_name_H-M   'P 1'
#
loop_
_entity.id
_entity.type
_entity.pdbx_description
1 polymer ?
#
loop_
_entity_poly.entity_id
_entity_poly.type
_entity_poly.pdbx_seq_one_letter_code
_entity_poly.pdbx_strand_id
1 'polypeptide(L)'
;MKLDLAPGCTLVLVLMTVEPSRTGAVPVPSPLGALPGARGCHMAQFKSLSPQELQAFKRAKDAFEESLLQKDWNCSSRLFPRTRDLRQLQ
;
A
#
# COMPACT_ATOMS: atom_id res chain seq x y z
N MET A 1 -61.94 2.36 -11.74
CA MET A 1 -62.47 1.23 -10.96
C MET A 1 -61.30 0.39 -10.50
N LYS A 2 -61.27 0.17 -9.18
CA LYS A 2 -60.42 -0.69 -8.33
C LYS A 2 -60.25 -2.09 -8.95
N LEU A 3 -59.03 -2.61 -9.15
CA LEU A 3 -58.21 -3.54 -8.32
C LEU A 3 -57.09 -4.06 -9.25
N ASP A 4 -55.91 -4.54 -8.87
CA ASP A 4 -55.42 -5.18 -7.66
C ASP A 4 -53.89 -5.13 -7.80
N LEU A 5 -53.18 -4.41 -6.94
CA LEU A 5 -51.72 -4.54 -6.89
C LEU A 5 -51.41 -5.75 -6.02
N ALA A 6 -50.98 -6.82 -6.69
CA ALA A 6 -50.69 -8.10 -6.09
C ALA A 6 -49.77 -7.98 -4.85
N PRO A 7 -49.92 -8.86 -3.84
CA PRO A 7 -49.20 -8.81 -2.55
C PRO A 7 -47.67 -8.81 -2.66
N GLY A 8 -47.14 -9.16 -3.85
CA GLY A 8 -45.72 -9.15 -4.15
C GLY A 8 -45.12 -7.74 -4.27
N CYS A 9 -45.90 -6.72 -4.67
CA CYS A 9 -45.38 -5.34 -4.77
C CYS A 9 -45.29 -4.65 -3.40
N THR A 10 -46.06 -5.09 -2.41
CA THR A 10 -45.97 -4.59 -1.03
C THR A 10 -44.72 -5.13 -0.33
N LEU A 11 -44.24 -6.32 -0.71
CA LEU A 11 -43.06 -6.95 -0.14
C LEU A 11 -41.74 -6.28 -0.58
N VAL A 12 -41.71 -5.70 -1.77
CA VAL A 12 -40.54 -4.96 -2.30
C VAL A 12 -40.34 -3.63 -1.56
N LEU A 13 -41.43 -2.99 -1.10
CA LEU A 13 -41.37 -1.69 -0.42
C LEU A 13 -40.91 -1.77 1.06
N VAL A 14 -41.07 -2.92 1.72
CA VAL A 14 -40.68 -3.10 3.13
C VAL A 14 -39.18 -3.43 3.30
N LEU A 15 -38.50 -3.84 2.23
CA LEU A 15 -37.06 -4.15 2.26
C LEU A 15 -36.13 -2.93 2.30
N MET A 16 -36.66 -1.70 2.11
CA MET A 16 -35.86 -0.48 1.96
C MET A 16 -35.65 0.32 3.26
N THR A 17 -35.81 -0.27 4.45
CA THR A 17 -35.65 0.49 5.71
C THR A 17 -34.86 -0.22 6.81
N VAL A 18 -33.85 -0.99 6.43
CA VAL A 18 -32.78 -1.33 7.37
C VAL A 18 -31.46 -1.03 6.69
N GLU A 19 -31.07 0.25 6.73
CA GLU A 19 -29.67 0.64 6.59
C GLU A 19 -29.06 0.42 7.97
N PRO A 20 -28.29 -0.66 8.21
CA PRO A 20 -27.52 -0.75 9.43
C PRO A 20 -26.44 0.32 9.25
N SER A 21 -26.58 1.45 9.94
CA SER A 21 -25.49 2.39 10.17
C SER A 21 -24.44 1.67 11.01
N ARG A 22 -23.75 0.70 10.40
CA ARG A 22 -22.55 0.11 10.94
C ARG A 22 -21.50 1.19 10.74
N THR A 23 -21.41 2.10 11.70
CA THR A 23 -20.16 2.76 12.03
C THR A 23 -19.23 1.67 12.55
N GLY A 24 -18.83 0.77 11.64
CA GLY A 24 -17.65 -0.03 11.84
C GLY A 24 -16.56 1.00 11.97
N ALA A 25 -16.01 1.14 13.17
CA ALA A 25 -14.68 1.68 13.30
C ALA A 25 -13.84 0.91 12.28
N VAL A 26 -13.48 1.58 11.18
CA VAL A 26 -12.44 1.09 10.29
C VAL A 26 -11.31 0.75 11.24
N PRO A 27 -10.79 -0.49 11.25
CA PRO A 27 -9.63 -0.79 12.05
C PRO A 27 -8.60 0.26 11.68
N VAL A 28 -8.32 1.17 12.62
CA VAL A 28 -7.16 2.03 12.51
C VAL A 28 -6.04 1.07 12.16
N PRO A 29 -5.27 1.28 11.08
CA PRO A 29 -4.13 0.44 10.80
C PRO A 29 -3.33 0.40 12.09
N SER A 30 -3.37 -0.73 12.79
CA SER A 30 -2.66 -0.88 14.06
C SER A 30 -1.24 -0.43 13.77
N PRO A 31 -0.71 0.57 14.49
CA PRO A 31 0.57 1.18 14.14
C PRO A 31 1.58 0.07 14.06
N LEU A 32 1.94 -0.34 12.83
CA LEU A 32 2.55 -1.62 12.44
C LEU A 32 3.05 -2.35 13.67
N GLY A 33 2.11 -3.04 14.34
CA GLY A 33 2.36 -3.59 15.68
C GLY A 33 3.51 -4.55 15.49
N ALA A 34 4.68 -4.13 15.97
CA ALA A 34 6.01 -4.63 15.63
C ALA A 34 5.96 -5.98 14.91
N LEU A 35 6.27 -5.99 13.60
CA LEU A 35 6.56 -7.20 12.81
C LEU A 35 7.18 -8.25 13.75
N PRO A 36 6.68 -9.49 13.86
CA PRO A 36 7.26 -10.48 14.74
C PRO A 36 8.76 -10.61 14.44
N GLY A 37 9.63 -10.00 15.27
CA GLY A 37 11.07 -9.82 14.99
C GLY A 37 11.59 -8.38 15.01
N ALA A 38 10.73 -7.36 15.03
CA ALA A 38 11.10 -5.95 15.19
C ALA A 38 11.30 -5.54 16.67
N ARG A 39 11.29 -6.51 17.59
CA ARG A 39 11.69 -6.30 18.99
C ARG A 39 13.21 -6.42 19.05
N GLY A 40 13.90 -5.32 19.32
CA GLY A 40 15.36 -5.26 19.41
C GLY A 40 16.04 -4.63 18.18
N CYS A 41 17.30 -4.24 18.31
CA CYS A 41 18.09 -3.60 17.25
C CYS A 41 18.89 -4.64 16.45
N HIS A 42 18.23 -5.35 15.54
CA HIS A 42 18.84 -6.43 14.74
C HIS A 42 19.19 -5.99 13.31
N MET A 43 19.99 -4.93 13.17
CA MET A 43 20.40 -4.41 11.86
C MET A 43 21.54 -5.21 11.20
N ALA A 44 22.29 -5.99 11.98
CA ALA A 44 23.47 -6.72 11.49
C ALA A 44 23.15 -7.73 10.37
N GLN A 45 21.93 -8.27 10.34
CA GLN A 45 21.46 -9.20 9.32
C GLN A 45 21.44 -8.60 7.90
N PHE A 46 21.39 -7.27 7.78
CA PHE A 46 21.36 -6.57 6.49
C PHE A 46 22.74 -6.19 5.95
N LYS A 47 23.83 -6.55 6.64
CA LYS A 47 25.19 -6.38 6.10
C LYS A 47 25.41 -7.16 4.80
N SER A 48 24.68 -8.27 4.64
CA SER A 48 24.64 -9.07 3.42
C SER A 48 23.20 -9.41 3.10
N LEU A 49 22.80 -9.22 1.84
CA LEU A 49 21.50 -9.65 1.34
C LEU A 49 21.65 -10.99 0.63
N SER A 50 20.58 -11.78 0.61
CA SER A 50 20.58 -13.04 -0.14
C SER A 50 20.65 -12.77 -1.65
N PRO A 51 21.21 -13.70 -2.45
CA PRO A 51 21.22 -13.57 -3.91
C PRO A 51 19.83 -13.43 -4.51
N GLN A 52 18.82 -14.06 -3.90
CA GLN A 52 17.43 -13.98 -4.35
C GLN A 52 16.86 -12.57 -4.19
N GLU A 53 17.10 -11.92 -3.05
CA GLU A 53 16.67 -10.55 -2.79
C GLU A 53 17.36 -9.57 -3.75
N LEU A 54 18.68 -9.68 -3.91
CA LEU A 54 19.44 -8.85 -4.85
C LEU A 54 18.91 -8.99 -6.28
N GLN A 55 18.58 -10.21 -6.70
CA GLN A 55 17.99 -10.45 -8.01
C GLN A 55 16.59 -9.85 -8.14
N ALA A 56 15.78 -9.83 -7.07
CA ALA A 56 14.49 -9.16 -7.05
C ALA A 56 14.64 -7.64 -7.20
N PHE A 57 15.56 -7.02 -6.45
CA PHE A 57 15.87 -5.60 -6.57
C PHE A 57 16.40 -5.23 -7.95
N LYS A 58 17.25 -6.07 -8.54
CA LYS A 58 17.74 -5.86 -9.90
C LYS A 58 16.59 -5.80 -10.91
N ARG A 59 15.68 -6.79 -10.89
CA ARG A 59 14.51 -6.80 -11.78
C ARG A 59 13.63 -5.55 -11.59
N ALA A 60 13.40 -5.13 -10.35
CA ALA A 60 12.63 -3.93 -10.05
C ALA A 60 13.32 -2.65 -10.57
N LYS A 61 14.64 -2.54 -10.39
CA LYS A 61 15.44 -1.44 -10.93
C LYS A 61 15.36 -1.41 -12.46
N ASP A 62 15.56 -2.54 -13.11
CA ASP A 62 15.57 -2.62 -14.58
C ASP A 62 14.19 -2.23 -15.16
N ALA A 63 13.09 -2.70 -14.56
CA ALA A 63 11.73 -2.29 -14.95
C ALA A 63 11.46 -0.79 -14.70
N PHE A 64 12.00 -0.23 -13.61
CA PHE A 64 11.89 1.19 -13.33
C PHE A 64 12.65 2.03 -14.36
N GLU A 65 13.88 1.62 -14.72
CA GLU A 65 14.68 2.26 -15.77
C GLU A 65 13.97 2.21 -17.14
N GLU A 66 13.33 1.10 -17.50
CA GLU A 66 12.51 1.00 -18.72
C GLU A 66 11.32 1.95 -18.72
N SER A 67 10.59 2.05 -17.60
CA SER A 67 9.47 2.99 -17.45
C SER A 67 9.93 4.45 -17.58
N LEU A 68 11.11 4.75 -17.05
CA LEU A 68 11.73 6.07 -17.12
C LEU A 68 12.13 6.46 -18.55
N LEU A 69 12.30 5.53 -19.50
CA LEU A 69 12.51 5.87 -20.91
C LEU A 69 11.24 6.45 -21.57
N GLN A 70 10.07 6.17 -21.02
CA GLN A 70 8.79 6.59 -21.59
C GLN A 70 8.42 8.04 -21.24
N LYS A 71 9.16 8.69 -20.34
CA LYS A 71 8.91 10.06 -19.87
C LYS A 71 10.22 10.78 -19.59
N ASP A 72 10.38 12.00 -20.08
CA ASP A 72 11.51 12.83 -19.69
C ASP A 72 11.45 13.16 -18.20
N TRP A 73 12.32 12.52 -17.41
CA TRP A 73 12.54 12.81 -16.00
C TRP A 73 13.86 13.54 -15.86
N ASN A 74 13.79 14.84 -15.58
CA ASN A 74 14.96 15.58 -15.16
C ASN A 74 14.66 16.29 -13.85
N CYS A 75 15.61 16.26 -12.94
CA CYS A 75 15.54 17.04 -11.71
C CYS A 75 16.39 18.29 -11.90
N SER A 76 15.89 19.46 -11.48
CA SER A 76 16.66 20.70 -11.53
C SER A 76 17.94 20.66 -10.69
N SER A 77 17.99 19.76 -9.70
CA SER A 77 19.14 19.50 -8.85
C SER A 77 19.34 18.00 -8.61
N ARG A 78 20.56 17.61 -8.22
CA ARG A 78 20.87 16.21 -7.88
C ARG A 78 20.48 15.91 -6.43
N LEU A 79 19.38 15.18 -6.24
CA LEU A 79 18.89 14.78 -4.90
C LEU A 79 19.87 13.88 -4.13
N PHE A 80 20.60 13.03 -4.87
CA PHE A 80 21.61 12.14 -4.32
C PHE A 80 22.96 12.41 -5.01
N PRO A 81 23.75 13.38 -4.49
CA PRO A 81 25.09 13.65 -5.02
C PRO A 81 25.99 12.42 -4.93
N ARG A 82 26.86 12.21 -5.92
CA ARG A 82 27.83 11.09 -5.88
C ARG A 82 28.85 11.23 -4.75
N THR A 83 29.08 12.45 -4.27
CA THR A 83 29.93 12.76 -3.11
C THR A 83 29.25 12.47 -1.77
N ARG A 84 27.94 12.17 -1.75
CA ARG A 84 27.22 11.86 -0.51
C ARG A 84 27.62 10.47 -0.02
N ASP A 85 28.30 10.43 1.12
CA ASP A 85 28.74 9.21 1.77
C ASP A 85 28.27 9.20 3.24
N LEU A 86 27.62 8.11 3.65
CA LEU A 86 27.13 7.96 5.02
C LEU A 86 28.27 7.94 6.05
N ARG A 87 29.50 7.60 5.65
CA ARG A 87 30.69 7.62 6.53
C ARG A 87 31.08 9.03 6.99
N GLN A 88 30.55 10.08 6.37
CA GLN A 88 30.81 11.47 6.76
C GLN A 88 29.81 12.00 7.80
N LEU A 89 28.85 11.18 8.23
CA LEU A 89 27.80 11.54 9.18
C LEU A 89 28.13 10.99 10.58
N GLN A 90 27.63 11.67 11.63
CA GLN A 90 27.72 11.25 13.04
C GLN A 90 26.61 10.27 13.42
#